data_AF-A0A317JVV3-F1
#
_entry.id   AF-A0A317JVV3-F1
#
_cell.length_a   1.000
_cell.length_b   1.000
_cell.length_c   1.000
_cell.angle_alpha   90.00
_cell.angle_beta   90.00
_cell.angle_gamma   90.00
#
_symmetry.space_group_name_H-M   'P 1'
#
loop_
_entity.id
_entity.type
_entity.pdbx_description
1 polymer ?
#
loop_
_entity_poly.entity_id
_entity_poly.type
_entity_poly.pdbx_seq_one_letter_code
_entity_poly.pdbx_strand_id
1 'polypeptide(L)'
;GQPALDGPTIPIGLMTIGHSDGDAADDPTPADPAPADADGDAPAGTDTGLPVRVRQASLVPELRNEPSPPDAEPDEDAVRPPEQVRRMMSSYQSGTRRGRTDAARLLGGATHQPENGPDTGDEQAT
;
A
#
# COMPACT_ATOMS: atom_id res chain seq x y z
N GLY A 1 -24.75 26.69 30.26
CA GLY A 1 -23.38 26.56 29.72
C GLY A 1 -22.86 25.20 30.09
N GLN A 2 -22.32 24.44 29.14
CA GLN A 2 -21.77 23.10 29.40
C GLN A 2 -20.27 23.22 29.79
N PRO A 3 -19.86 22.78 30.99
CA PRO A 3 -18.47 22.92 31.48
C PRO A 3 -17.53 21.77 31.06
N ALA A 4 -17.80 21.06 29.96
CA ALA A 4 -17.11 19.81 29.63
C ALA A 4 -15.85 19.94 28.75
N LEU A 5 -15.36 21.17 28.48
CA LEU A 5 -14.28 21.40 27.48
C LEU A 5 -12.91 21.80 28.05
N ASP A 6 -12.72 21.91 29.38
CA ASP A 6 -11.43 22.30 29.98
C ASP A 6 -10.47 21.12 30.23
N GLY A 7 -10.32 20.22 29.25
CA GLY A 7 -9.30 19.17 29.29
C GLY A 7 -8.00 19.62 28.60
N PRO A 8 -6.80 19.30 29.13
CA PRO A 8 -5.56 19.59 28.41
C PRO A 8 -5.48 18.78 27.11
N THR A 9 -5.52 19.46 25.98
CA THR A 9 -5.33 18.84 24.66
C THR A 9 -3.85 18.48 24.52
N ILE A 10 -3.53 17.19 24.56
CA ILE A 10 -2.19 16.69 24.30
C ILE A 10 -1.99 16.64 22.77
N PRO A 11 -1.01 17.37 22.21
CA PRO A 11 -0.72 17.26 20.78
C PRO A 11 -0.14 15.88 20.49
N ILE A 12 -0.83 15.13 19.63
CA ILE A 12 -0.30 13.88 19.08
C ILE A 12 0.77 14.28 18.06
N GLY A 13 2.04 14.08 18.41
CA GLY A 13 3.17 14.38 17.53
C GLY A 13 3.11 13.55 16.25
N LEU A 14 2.94 14.24 15.11
CA LEU A 14 2.98 13.66 13.78
C LEU A 14 4.45 13.40 13.41
N MET A 15 4.87 12.14 13.32
CA MET A 15 6.21 11.80 12.79
C MET A 15 6.17 11.88 11.26
N THR A 16 6.97 12.77 10.68
CA THR A 16 7.17 12.87 9.23
C THR A 16 8.24 11.88 8.78
N ILE A 17 7.84 10.83 8.06
CA ILE A 17 8.78 9.91 7.41
C ILE A 17 9.31 10.61 6.16
N GLY A 18 10.53 11.11 6.21
CA GLY A 18 11.23 11.67 5.05
C GLY A 18 11.50 10.57 4.02
N HIS A 19 10.98 10.74 2.81
CA HIS A 19 11.39 9.93 1.67
C HIS A 19 12.65 10.57 1.10
N SER A 20 13.79 9.91 1.29
CA SER A 20 15.04 10.33 0.66
C SER A 20 14.95 10.03 -0.83
N ASP A 21 14.90 11.07 -1.66
CA ASP A 21 14.98 10.98 -3.11
C ASP A 21 16.33 10.36 -3.53
N GLY A 22 16.24 9.37 -4.41
CA GLY A 22 17.40 8.65 -4.96
C GLY A 22 18.20 9.52 -5.91
N ASP A 23 19.51 9.58 -5.67
CA ASP A 23 20.50 10.23 -6.52
C ASP A 23 20.86 9.32 -7.71
N ALA A 24 20.98 9.95 -8.88
CA ALA A 24 21.17 9.35 -10.19
C ALA A 24 22.64 9.06 -10.50
N ALA A 25 22.92 7.99 -11.25
CA ALA A 25 24.12 7.91 -12.07
C ALA A 25 23.96 6.94 -13.26
N ASP A 26 24.40 7.45 -14.40
CA ASP A 26 24.29 7.07 -15.81
C ASP A 26 25.43 6.14 -16.26
N ASP A 27 25.19 5.24 -17.24
CA ASP A 27 26.14 4.97 -18.36
C ASP A 27 25.49 4.11 -19.51
N PRO A 28 25.87 4.25 -20.81
CA PRO A 28 25.04 3.86 -21.97
C PRO A 28 25.60 2.80 -22.99
N THR A 29 24.68 2.26 -23.84
CA THR A 29 24.82 1.79 -25.28
C THR A 29 25.45 0.39 -25.61
N PRO A 30 25.14 -0.38 -26.71
CA PRO A 30 24.35 -0.16 -27.97
C PRO A 30 23.24 -1.21 -28.35
N ALA A 31 22.56 -0.94 -29.48
CA ALA A 31 21.24 -1.41 -29.94
C ALA A 31 21.16 -2.61 -30.92
N ASP A 32 19.94 -3.19 -31.09
CA ASP A 32 19.32 -3.62 -32.38
C ASP A 32 17.80 -3.97 -32.22
N PRO A 33 17.00 -4.21 -33.29
CA PRO A 33 16.20 -3.26 -34.08
C PRO A 33 14.72 -3.15 -33.66
N ALA A 34 14.13 -1.98 -33.91
CA ALA A 34 12.72 -1.67 -33.66
C ALA A 34 11.75 -2.42 -34.59
N PRO A 35 10.56 -2.85 -34.11
CA PRO A 35 9.37 -2.80 -34.92
C PRO A 35 8.86 -1.35 -34.94
N ALA A 36 8.86 -0.76 -36.14
CA ALA A 36 8.00 0.38 -36.43
C ALA A 36 6.52 -0.02 -36.22
N ASP A 37 5.68 0.99 -36.00
CA ASP A 37 4.23 0.93 -35.76
C ASP A 37 3.81 0.82 -34.28
N ALA A 38 4.39 1.67 -33.45
CA ALA A 38 3.61 2.33 -32.41
C ALA A 38 3.48 3.80 -32.81
N ASP A 39 2.49 4.11 -33.64
CA ASP A 39 1.91 5.45 -33.64
C ASP A 39 1.42 5.68 -32.21
N GLY A 40 2.30 6.29 -31.42
CA GLY A 40 2.05 6.68 -30.05
C GLY A 40 0.98 7.75 -30.05
N ASP A 41 -0.28 7.32 -29.92
CA ASP A 41 -1.26 8.10 -29.20
C ASP A 41 -0.72 8.25 -27.78
N ALA A 42 0.03 9.34 -27.55
CA ALA A 42 0.47 9.71 -26.23
C ALA A 42 -0.80 9.76 -25.36
N PRO A 43 -0.87 9.03 -24.23
CA PRO A 43 -2.08 9.01 -23.45
C PRO A 43 -2.36 10.43 -23.03
N ALA A 44 -3.48 11.00 -23.50
CA ALA A 44 -3.99 12.25 -22.98
C ALA A 44 -4.04 12.08 -21.46
N GLY A 45 -3.16 12.76 -20.73
CA GLY A 45 -3.03 12.56 -19.29
C GLY A 45 -4.30 13.02 -18.59
N THR A 46 -4.59 12.45 -17.42
CA THR A 46 -5.47 13.14 -16.48
C THR A 46 -4.78 14.42 -16.02
N ASP A 47 -5.52 15.40 -15.47
CA ASP A 47 -4.95 16.68 -14.99
C ASP A 47 -3.81 16.50 -13.95
N THR A 48 -3.69 15.31 -13.39
CA THR A 48 -2.64 14.87 -12.45
C THR A 48 -1.41 14.23 -13.12
N GLY A 49 -1.32 14.19 -14.45
CA GLY A 49 -0.22 13.59 -15.20
C GLY A 49 -0.19 12.06 -15.15
N LEU A 50 -1.24 11.42 -14.63
CA LEU A 50 -1.35 9.96 -14.63
C LEU A 50 -1.85 9.47 -16.01
N PRO A 51 -1.40 8.31 -16.47
CA PRO A 51 -1.91 7.70 -17.70
C PRO A 51 -3.43 7.48 -17.60
N VAL A 52 -4.17 7.88 -18.63
CA VAL A 52 -5.60 7.59 -18.73
C VAL A 52 -5.80 6.08 -18.95
N ARG A 53 -6.76 5.51 -18.22
CA ARG A 53 -7.19 4.12 -18.42
C ARG A 53 -7.93 4.00 -19.76
N VAL A 54 -7.37 3.22 -20.67
CA VAL A 54 -8.03 2.85 -21.94
C VAL A 54 -8.88 1.59 -21.72
N ARG A 55 -10.12 1.58 -22.25
CA ARG A 55 -10.97 0.38 -22.17
C ARG A 55 -10.36 -0.75 -23.00
N GLN A 56 -10.41 -1.97 -22.48
CA GLN A 56 -9.95 -3.16 -23.21
C GLN A 56 -10.73 -3.31 -24.52
N ALA A 57 -10.03 -3.45 -25.64
CA ALA A 57 -10.66 -3.53 -26.96
C ALA A 57 -11.34 -4.89 -27.23
N SER A 58 -10.84 -5.97 -26.61
CA SER A 58 -11.34 -7.33 -26.81
C SER A 58 -12.05 -7.84 -25.56
N LEU A 59 -13.30 -7.42 -25.38
CA LEU A 59 -14.20 -7.99 -24.38
C LEU A 59 -15.13 -9.02 -25.02
N VAL A 60 -15.39 -10.13 -24.31
CA VAL A 60 -16.43 -11.09 -24.68
C VAL A 60 -17.78 -10.37 -24.83
N PRO A 61 -18.66 -10.77 -25.78
CA PRO A 61 -19.89 -10.02 -26.09
C PRO A 61 -20.79 -9.73 -24.88
N GLU A 62 -20.83 -10.65 -23.92
CA GLU A 62 -21.65 -10.56 -22.70
C GLU A 62 -21.22 -9.40 -21.77
N LEU A 63 -19.92 -9.08 -21.72
CA LEU A 63 -19.37 -8.04 -20.84
C LEU A 63 -19.41 -6.63 -21.45
N ARG A 64 -19.83 -6.48 -22.72
CA ARG A 64 -19.86 -5.16 -23.38
C ARG A 64 -21.01 -4.28 -22.90
N ASN A 65 -22.12 -4.89 -22.50
CA ASN A 65 -23.37 -4.21 -22.17
C ASN A 65 -23.73 -4.31 -20.69
N GLU A 66 -22.86 -4.87 -19.86
CA GLU A 66 -23.10 -4.95 -18.42
C GLU A 66 -23.07 -3.51 -17.85
N PRO A 67 -24.21 -2.98 -17.37
CA PRO A 67 -24.20 -1.68 -16.71
C PRO A 67 -23.34 -1.82 -15.46
N SER A 68 -22.36 -0.92 -15.30
CA SER A 68 -21.60 -0.85 -14.04
C SER A 68 -22.62 -0.71 -12.91
N PRO A 69 -22.56 -1.54 -11.86
CA PRO A 69 -23.41 -1.33 -10.70
C PRO A 69 -23.19 0.10 -10.22
N PRO A 70 -24.26 0.82 -9.84
CA PRO A 70 -24.10 2.15 -9.27
C PRO A 70 -23.21 2.05 -8.04
N ASP A 71 -22.25 2.97 -7.92
CA ASP A 71 -21.48 3.10 -6.70
C ASP A 71 -22.47 3.30 -5.55
N ALA A 72 -22.43 2.39 -4.58
CA ALA A 72 -23.26 2.49 -3.40
C ALA A 72 -22.72 3.65 -2.57
N GLU A 73 -23.26 4.85 -2.80
CA GLU A 73 -23.02 6.03 -1.97
C GLU A 73 -23.38 5.65 -0.52
N PRO A 74 -22.42 5.67 0.42
CA PRO A 74 -22.76 5.49 1.82
C PRO A 74 -23.71 6.61 2.22
N ASP A 75 -24.77 6.29 2.95
CA ASP A 75 -25.66 7.30 3.51
C ASP A 75 -24.87 8.13 4.54
N GLU A 76 -24.29 9.24 4.09
CA GLU A 76 -23.36 10.08 4.85
C GLU A 76 -24.07 10.77 6.03
N ASP A 77 -25.40 10.93 5.93
CA ASP A 77 -26.26 11.57 6.93
C ASP A 77 -26.77 10.58 7.99
N ALA A 78 -26.53 9.28 7.82
CA ALA A 78 -26.92 8.27 8.79
C ALA A 78 -26.00 8.31 10.03
N VAL A 79 -26.47 8.94 11.11
CA VAL A 79 -25.79 8.93 12.41
C VAL A 79 -25.69 7.49 12.92
N ARG A 80 -24.50 6.90 12.80
CA ARG A 80 -24.25 5.53 13.23
C ARG A 80 -24.43 5.37 14.74
N PRO A 81 -25.10 4.31 15.21
CA PRO A 81 -25.21 4.02 16.63
C PRO A 81 -23.81 3.78 17.24
N PRO A 82 -23.59 4.17 18.51
CA PRO A 82 -22.26 4.15 19.12
C PRO A 82 -21.63 2.76 19.14
N GLU A 83 -22.44 1.70 19.30
CA GLU A 83 -21.94 0.31 19.29
C GLU A 83 -21.39 -0.10 17.92
N GLN A 84 -21.95 0.43 16.83
CA GLN A 84 -21.46 0.17 15.48
C GLN A 84 -20.11 0.86 15.24
N VAL A 85 -19.96 2.10 15.68
CA VAL A 85 -18.68 2.83 15.58
C VAL A 85 -17.60 2.13 16.40
N ARG A 86 -17.91 1.71 17.64
CA ARG A 86 -16.99 0.93 18.48
C ARG A 86 -16.54 -0.35 17.79
N ARG A 87 -17.46 -1.13 17.23
CA ARG A 87 -17.15 -2.35 16.48
C ARG A 87 -16.22 -2.08 15.30
N MET A 88 -16.52 -1.06 14.51
CA MET A 88 -15.72 -0.66 13.35
C MET A 88 -14.30 -0.28 13.75
N MET A 89 -14.16 0.55 14.79
CA MET A 89 -12.86 0.99 15.31
C MET A 89 -12.07 -0.17 15.93
N SER A 90 -12.72 -1.06 16.68
CA SER A 90 -12.07 -2.26 17.24
C SER A 90 -11.54 -3.19 16.15
N SER A 91 -12.29 -3.37 15.04
CA SER A 91 -11.82 -4.13 13.88
C SER A 91 -10.55 -3.50 13.28
N TYR A 92 -10.57 -2.20 13.01
CA TYR A 92 -9.42 -1.48 12.47
C TYR A 92 -8.20 -1.56 13.40
N GLN A 93 -8.39 -1.36 14.70
CA GLN A 93 -7.32 -1.45 15.70
C GLN A 93 -6.72 -2.85 15.79
N SER A 94 -7.56 -3.88 15.86
CA SER A 94 -7.10 -5.27 15.94
C SER A 94 -6.38 -5.71 14.66
N GLY A 95 -6.90 -5.33 13.48
CA GLY A 95 -6.26 -5.56 12.19
C GLY A 95 -4.88 -4.90 12.10
N THR A 96 -4.76 -3.66 12.56
CA THR A 96 -3.47 -2.94 12.54
C THR A 96 -2.47 -3.58 13.52
N ARG A 97 -2.90 -3.97 14.72
CA ARG A 97 -2.04 -4.68 15.68
C ARG A 97 -1.53 -5.98 15.07
N ARG A 98 -2.42 -6.78 14.47
CA ARG A 98 -2.05 -8.03 13.79
C ARG A 98 -1.05 -7.79 12.65
N GLY A 99 -1.34 -6.83 11.77
CA GLY A 99 -0.47 -6.48 10.64
C GLY A 99 0.93 -6.05 11.07
N ARG A 100 1.05 -5.28 12.16
CA ARG A 100 2.37 -4.91 12.72
C ARG A 100 3.12 -6.12 13.27
N THR A 101 2.45 -7.01 14.00
CA THR A 101 3.08 -8.24 14.50
C THR A 101 3.52 -9.14 13.36
N ASP A 102 2.72 -9.27 12.31
CA ASP A 102 3.04 -10.09 11.15
C ASP A 102 4.18 -9.48 10.32
N ALA A 103 4.17 -8.17 10.11
CA ALA A 103 5.27 -7.45 9.46
C ALA A 103 6.57 -7.53 10.27
N ALA A 104 6.50 -7.37 11.60
CA ALA A 104 7.66 -7.51 12.49
C ALA A 104 8.23 -8.93 12.45
N ARG A 105 7.37 -9.97 12.33
CA ARG A 105 7.83 -11.35 12.14
C ARG A 105 8.52 -11.54 10.79
N LEU A 106 8.01 -10.96 9.72
CA LEU A 106 8.63 -11.05 8.39
C LEU A 106 9.96 -10.28 8.33
N LEU A 107 9.99 -9.07 8.90
CA LEU A 107 11.19 -8.24 8.97
C LEU A 107 12.25 -8.84 9.92
N GLY A 108 11.82 -9.33 11.08
CA GLY A 108 12.67 -10.03 12.05
C GLY A 108 13.09 -11.43 11.60
N GLY A 109 12.30 -12.07 10.73
CA GLY A 109 12.63 -13.34 10.08
C GLY A 109 13.64 -13.17 8.95
N ALA A 110 13.72 -11.99 8.32
CA ALA A 110 14.79 -11.65 7.40
C ALA A 110 16.14 -11.41 8.12
N THR A 111 16.12 -10.99 9.38
CA THR A 111 17.33 -10.83 10.21
C THR A 111 17.73 -12.10 10.97
N HIS A 112 16.81 -13.04 11.20
CA HIS A 112 17.11 -14.36 11.74
C HIS A 112 17.14 -15.40 10.62
N GLN A 113 18.14 -15.31 9.75
CA GLN A 113 18.65 -16.53 9.14
C GLN A 113 19.16 -17.40 10.30
N PRO A 114 18.62 -18.62 10.52
CA PRO A 114 19.26 -19.54 11.44
C PRO A 114 20.64 -19.82 10.85
N GLU A 115 21.66 -19.33 11.54
CA GLU A 115 23.04 -19.71 11.34
C GLU A 115 23.13 -21.25 11.44
N ASN A 116 22.99 -21.91 10.29
CA ASN A 116 23.57 -23.23 10.10
C ASN A 116 25.09 -23.02 10.04
N GLY A 117 25.69 -22.75 11.20
CA GLY A 117 27.13 -22.83 11.40
C GLY A 117 27.54 -24.30 11.34
N PRO A 118 28.60 -24.66 10.62
CA PRO A 118 28.97 -26.05 10.38
C PRO A 118 29.31 -26.76 11.69
N ASP A 119 28.86 -28.00 11.79
CA ASP A 119 29.38 -29.03 12.69
C ASP A 119 30.89 -29.15 12.49
N THR A 120 31.66 -28.40 13.28
CA THR A 120 33.06 -28.70 13.52
C THR A 120 33.16 -29.40 14.86
N GLY A 121 32.97 -30.72 14.82
CA GLY A 121 33.70 -31.58 15.72
C GLY A 121 35.18 -31.22 15.63
N ASP A 122 35.80 -30.98 16.79
CA ASP A 122 37.11 -31.52 17.13
C ASP A 122 37.61 -30.97 18.49
N GLU A 123 37.67 -31.90 19.45
CA GLU A 123 38.80 -32.18 20.35
C GLU A 123 39.51 -30.99 21.01
N GLN A 124 39.25 -30.76 22.30
CA GLN A 124 40.30 -30.48 23.28
C GLN A 124 39.85 -30.96 24.67
N ALA A 125 40.26 -32.17 25.04
CA ALA A 125 40.38 -32.60 26.42
C ALA A 125 41.85 -32.97 26.65
N THR A 126 42.56 -32.10 27.36
CA THR A 126 43.89 -32.34 27.94
C THR A 126 43.83 -32.01 29.41
#